data_AF-A0A1B6MBR6-F1
#
_entry.id   AF-A0A1B6MBR6-F1
#
_cell.length_a   1.000
_cell.length_b   1.000
_cell.length_c   1.000
_cell.angle_alpha   90.00
_cell.angle_beta   90.00
_cell.angle_gamma   90.00
#
_symmetry.space_group_name_H-M   'P 1'
#
loop_
_entity.id
_entity.type
_entity.pdbx_description
1 polymer ?
#
loop_
_entity_poly.entity_id
_entity_poly.type
_entity_poly.pdbx_seq_one_letter_code
_entity_poly.pdbx_strand_id
1 'polypeptide(L)'
;RIFVYYSKTKHHFIMLLIWGLAQLFLGLCLCGFVKEEGFIPLNRSLWSLSFTLLTSGVAFLVFAALYLMVDVYQWWSGTPCFEAGLNAMLLYFGHQVLGYSFPFAWVQADKMFYYEF
;
A
#
# COMPACT_ATOMS: atom_id res chain seq x y z
N ARG A 1 -8.02 -16.90 -9.23
CA ARG A 1 -8.05 -18.05 -10.18
C ARG A 1 -8.44 -17.73 -11.63
N ILE A 2 -8.96 -16.55 -11.97
CA ILE A 2 -9.29 -16.20 -13.38
C ILE A 2 -8.02 -15.95 -14.23
N PHE A 3 -6.93 -15.52 -13.61
CA PHE A 3 -5.72 -15.09 -14.31
C PHE A 3 -4.88 -16.23 -14.93
N VAL A 4 -4.83 -17.41 -14.31
CA VAL A 4 -3.94 -18.51 -14.75
C VAL A 4 -4.41 -19.18 -16.05
N TYR A 5 -5.71 -19.13 -16.36
CA TYR A 5 -6.30 -19.92 -17.44
C TYR A 5 -6.24 -19.25 -18.83
N TYR A 6 -5.93 -17.96 -18.90
CA TYR A 6 -6.05 -17.19 -20.13
C TYR A 6 -4.67 -16.75 -20.67
N SER A 7 -4.32 -17.21 -21.88
CA SER A 7 -3.04 -16.92 -22.54
C SER A 7 -2.72 -15.41 -22.67
N LYS A 8 -3.74 -14.53 -22.75
CA LYS A 8 -3.55 -13.06 -22.76
C LYS A 8 -3.16 -12.44 -21.40
N THR A 9 -3.12 -13.20 -20.30
CA THR A 9 -2.83 -12.66 -18.96
C THR A 9 -1.39 -12.15 -18.81
N LYS A 10 -0.41 -12.79 -19.46
CA LYS A 10 1.00 -12.37 -19.37
C LYS A 10 1.19 -10.92 -19.80
N HIS A 11 0.43 -10.48 -20.80
CA HIS A 11 0.48 -9.11 -21.30
C HIS A 11 -0.01 -8.10 -20.24
N HIS A 12 -1.11 -8.38 -19.55
CA HIS A 12 -1.61 -7.50 -18.49
C HIS A 12 -0.63 -7.39 -17.33
N PHE A 13 0.00 -8.49 -16.94
CA PHE A 13 1.03 -8.49 -15.91
C PHE A 13 2.26 -7.67 -16.31
N ILE A 14 2.74 -7.83 -17.54
CA ILE A 14 3.86 -7.05 -18.07
C ILE A 14 3.49 -5.57 -18.15
N MET A 15 2.27 -5.23 -18.57
CA MET A 15 1.80 -3.84 -18.56
C MET A 15 1.78 -3.26 -17.15
N LEU A 16 1.31 -3.99 -16.14
CA LEU A 16 1.34 -3.55 -14.74
C LEU A 16 2.77 -3.24 -14.28
N LEU A 17 3.75 -4.08 -14.64
CA LEU A 17 5.16 -3.82 -14.34
C LEU A 17 5.70 -2.59 -15.08
N ILE A 18 5.40 -2.45 -16.37
CA ILE A 18 5.85 -1.31 -17.19
C ILE A 18 5.28 0.00 -16.61
N TRP A 19 3.98 0.04 -16.32
CA TRP A 19 3.34 1.22 -15.75
C TRP A 19 3.88 1.56 -14.36
N GLY A 20 4.07 0.56 -13.50
CA GLY A 20 4.65 0.75 -12.17
C GLY A 20 6.08 1.29 -12.22
N LEU A 21 6.93 0.74 -13.09
CA LEU A 21 8.29 1.23 -13.30
C LEU A 21 8.32 2.63 -13.92
N ALA A 22 7.45 2.91 -14.88
CA ALA A 22 7.34 4.23 -15.51
C ALA A 22 6.94 5.31 -14.49
N GLN A 23 5.99 5.02 -13.60
CA GLN A 23 5.56 5.94 -12.56
C GLN A 23 6.63 6.13 -11.48
N LEU A 24 7.35 5.08 -11.11
CA LEU A 24 8.53 5.20 -10.24
C LEU A 24 9.59 6.10 -10.86
N PHE A 25 9.95 5.84 -12.12
CA PHE A 25 10.94 6.63 -12.83
C PHE A 25 10.52 8.10 -12.92
N LEU A 26 9.28 8.38 -13.33
CA LEU A 26 8.72 9.73 -13.34
C LEU A 26 8.77 10.37 -11.95
N GLY A 27 8.29 9.68 -10.92
CA GLY A 27 8.31 10.17 -9.54
C GLY A 27 9.71 10.49 -9.03
N LEU A 28 10.70 9.66 -9.36
CA LEU A 28 12.12 9.87 -9.04
C LEU A 28 12.73 11.05 -9.81
N CYS A 29 12.44 11.18 -11.11
CA CYS A 29 12.85 12.32 -11.92
C CYS A 29 12.28 13.63 -11.36
N LEU A 30 11.00 13.64 -10.97
CA LEU A 30 10.32 14.80 -10.35
C LEU A 30 10.89 15.15 -8.98
N CYS A 31 11.33 14.15 -8.22
CA CYS A 31 12.01 14.31 -6.93
C CYS A 31 13.49 14.72 -7.09
N GLY A 32 14.05 14.66 -8.31
CA GLY A 32 15.48 14.92 -8.53
C GLY A 32 16.41 14.00 -7.74
N PHE A 33 15.94 12.80 -7.33
CA PHE A 33 16.64 11.86 -6.46
C PHE A 33 17.02 12.40 -5.06
N VAL A 34 16.51 13.56 -4.64
CA VAL A 34 16.82 14.16 -3.34
C VAL A 34 15.54 14.33 -2.51
N LYS A 35 15.57 13.88 -1.26
CA LYS A 35 14.39 13.83 -0.39
C LYS A 35 13.81 15.21 -0.07
N GLU A 36 14.67 16.24 0.02
CA GLU A 36 14.28 17.58 0.49
C GLU A 36 14.63 18.72 -0.49
N GLU A 37 15.57 18.55 -1.42
CA GLU A 37 16.00 19.61 -2.35
C GLU A 37 15.62 19.36 -3.82
N GLY A 38 14.71 18.42 -4.07
CA GLY A 38 14.15 18.19 -5.41
C GLY A 38 13.24 19.33 -5.89
N PHE A 39 12.96 19.37 -7.20
CA PHE A 39 12.03 20.33 -7.82
C PHE A 39 10.64 20.32 -7.13
N ILE A 40 10.18 19.14 -6.71
CA ILE A 40 9.02 18.97 -5.83
C ILE A 40 9.46 18.07 -4.64
N PRO A 41 9.65 18.64 -3.43
CA PRO A 41 10.15 17.89 -2.29
C PRO A 41 9.13 16.85 -1.82
N LEU A 42 9.60 15.62 -1.63
CA LEU A 42 8.76 14.46 -1.29
C LEU A 42 8.12 14.60 0.11
N ASN A 43 8.83 15.25 1.04
CA ASN A 43 8.52 15.23 2.47
C ASN A 43 7.64 16.40 2.95
N ARG A 44 7.27 17.36 2.09
CA ARG A 44 6.50 18.56 2.52
C ARG A 44 4.98 18.37 2.56
N SER A 45 4.43 17.49 1.73
CA SER A 45 2.99 17.22 1.69
C SER A 45 2.75 15.80 1.18
N LEU A 46 1.98 15.01 1.95
CA LEU A 46 1.52 13.66 1.57
C LEU A 46 0.69 13.65 0.28
N TRP A 47 0.33 14.82 -0.26
CA TRP A 47 -0.43 15.00 -1.50
C TRP A 47 0.41 15.53 -2.65
N SER A 48 1.74 15.58 -2.51
CA SER A 48 2.61 16.00 -3.60
C SER A 48 2.56 15.01 -4.77
N LEU A 49 2.68 15.52 -5.99
CA LEU A 49 2.63 14.71 -7.22
C LEU A 49 3.76 13.67 -7.28
N SER A 50 4.98 14.06 -6.88
CA SER A 50 6.14 13.15 -6.81
C SER A 50 5.89 12.01 -5.82
N PHE A 51 5.36 12.31 -4.63
CA PHE A 51 4.99 11.29 -3.64
C PHE A 51 3.89 10.36 -4.16
N THR A 52 2.83 10.91 -4.77
CA THR A 52 1.71 10.13 -5.31
C THR A 52 2.14 9.18 -6.44
N LEU A 53 3.03 9.64 -7.33
CA LEU A 53 3.60 8.80 -8.39
C LEU A 53 4.51 7.71 -7.84
N LEU A 54 5.32 8.02 -6.84
CA LEU A 54 6.18 7.03 -6.20
C LEU A 54 5.35 5.94 -5.50
N THR A 55 4.37 6.34 -4.67
CA THR A 55 3.54 5.37 -3.92
C THR A 55 2.65 4.54 -4.84
N SER A 56 2.11 5.12 -5.93
CA SER A 56 1.34 4.36 -6.91
C SER A 56 2.21 3.37 -7.68
N GLY A 57 3.41 3.78 -8.10
CA GLY A 57 4.38 2.89 -8.73
C GLY A 57 4.79 1.72 -7.83
N VAL A 58 5.08 1.98 -6.55
CA VAL A 58 5.33 0.92 -5.56
C VAL A 58 4.11 0.01 -5.40
N ALA A 59 2.90 0.57 -5.34
CA ALA A 59 1.68 -0.23 -5.21
C ALA A 59 1.50 -1.20 -6.41
N PHE A 60 1.81 -0.78 -7.63
CA PHE A 60 1.79 -1.68 -8.80
C PHE A 60 2.79 -2.82 -8.69
N LEU A 61 4.01 -2.55 -8.20
CA LEU A 61 5.01 -3.60 -7.97
C LEU A 61 4.59 -4.58 -6.87
N VAL A 62 4.04 -4.07 -5.77
CA VAL A 62 3.50 -4.91 -4.67
C VAL A 62 2.36 -5.77 -5.18
N PHE A 63 1.44 -5.20 -5.97
CA PHE A 63 0.34 -5.95 -6.58
C PHE A 63 0.87 -7.06 -7.52
N ALA A 64 1.87 -6.76 -8.34
CA ALA A 64 2.52 -7.74 -9.20
C ALA A 64 3.21 -8.86 -8.38
N ALA A 65 3.87 -8.53 -7.28
CA ALA A 65 4.48 -9.51 -6.38
C ALA A 65 3.43 -10.41 -5.70
N LEU A 66 2.34 -9.82 -5.20
CA LEU A 66 1.22 -10.57 -4.61
C LEU A 66 0.56 -11.49 -5.63
N TYR A 67 0.41 -11.04 -6.88
CA TYR A 67 -0.07 -11.89 -7.97
C TYR A 67 0.83 -13.11 -8.17
N LEU A 68 2.15 -12.93 -8.23
CA LEU A 68 3.07 -14.07 -8.35
C LEU A 68 2.98 -15.00 -7.14
N MET A 69 2.96 -14.46 -5.92
CA MET A 69 2.94 -15.25 -4.69
C MET A 69 1.64 -16.06 -4.53
N VAL A 70 0.49 -15.44 -4.79
CA VAL A 70 -0.84 -16.03 -4.59
C VAL A 70 -1.30 -16.83 -5.79
N ASP A 71 -1.23 -16.28 -7.02
CA ASP A 71 -1.78 -16.94 -8.21
C ASP A 71 -0.77 -17.88 -8.89
N VAL A 72 0.54 -17.59 -8.92
CA VAL A 72 1.54 -18.43 -9.61
C VAL A 72 2.16 -19.48 -8.69
N TYR A 73 2.78 -19.05 -7.58
CA TYR A 73 3.47 -19.95 -6.66
C TYR A 73 2.53 -20.65 -5.68
N GLN A 74 1.30 -20.13 -5.50
CA GLN A 74 0.31 -20.66 -4.56
C GLN A 74 0.88 -20.85 -3.14
N TRP A 75 1.90 -20.07 -2.77
CA TRP A 75 2.53 -20.14 -1.44
C TRP A 75 1.61 -19.63 -0.34
N TRP A 76 0.60 -18.86 -0.72
CA TRP A 76 -0.33 -18.26 0.21
C TRP A 76 -1.72 -18.13 -0.41
N SER A 77 -2.75 -18.41 0.39
CA SER A 77 -4.16 -18.37 -0.04
C SER A 77 -4.72 -16.95 -0.18
N GLY A 78 -3.96 -15.91 0.21
CA GLY A 78 -4.40 -14.50 0.16
C GLY A 78 -5.22 -14.03 1.38
N THR A 79 -5.55 -14.92 2.31
CA THR A 79 -6.17 -14.60 3.61
C THR A 79 -5.09 -14.27 4.64
N PRO A 80 -5.21 -13.20 5.45
CA PRO A 80 -6.41 -12.39 5.68
C PRO A 80 -6.55 -11.13 4.80
N CYS A 81 -5.58 -10.82 3.95
CA CYS A 81 -5.59 -9.58 3.15
C CYS A 81 -6.82 -9.46 2.25
N PHE A 82 -7.30 -10.57 1.69
CA PHE A 82 -8.52 -10.58 0.88
C PHE A 82 -9.76 -10.20 1.69
N GLU A 83 -9.93 -10.80 2.87
CA GLU A 83 -11.07 -10.55 3.77
C GLU A 83 -11.03 -9.14 4.38
N ALA A 84 -9.84 -8.69 4.77
CA ALA A 84 -9.63 -7.35 5.29
C ALA A 84 -9.88 -6.27 4.21
N GLY A 85 -9.51 -6.55 2.95
CA GLY A 85 -9.75 -5.65 1.83
C GLY A 85 -11.23 -5.52 1.45
N LEU A 86 -11.97 -6.62 1.44
CA LEU A 86 -13.42 -6.62 1.14
C LEU A 86 -14.26 -5.94 2.24
N ASN A 87 -13.77 -5.95 3.47
CA ASN A 87 -14.46 -5.42 4.64
C ASN A 87 -13.73 -4.22 5.27
N ALA A 88 -13.05 -3.40 4.47
CA ALA A 88 -12.25 -2.28 4.98
C ALA A 88 -13.06 -1.29 5.85
N MET A 89 -14.33 -1.04 5.51
CA MET A 89 -15.21 -0.19 6.32
C MET A 89 -15.53 -0.82 7.68
N LEU A 90 -15.79 -2.13 7.72
CA LEU A 90 -16.03 -2.88 8.94
C LEU A 90 -14.77 -2.94 9.80
N LEU A 91 -13.59 -3.06 9.18
CA LEU A 91 -12.31 -3.00 9.88
C LEU A 91 -12.08 -1.61 10.51
N TYR A 92 -12.40 -0.53 9.78
CA TYR A 92 -12.31 0.84 10.30
C TYR A 92 -13.29 1.06 11.46
N PHE A 93 -14.56 0.70 11.30
CA PHE A 93 -15.54 0.79 12.39
C PHE A 93 -15.18 -0.09 13.57
N GLY A 94 -14.71 -1.31 13.32
CA GLY A 94 -14.19 -2.21 14.33
C GLY A 94 -13.05 -1.57 15.11
N HIS A 95 -12.10 -0.92 14.43
CA HIS A 95 -11.03 -0.18 15.10
C HIS A 95 -11.55 1.02 15.91
N GLN A 96 -12.52 1.78 15.42
CA GLN A 96 -13.11 2.90 16.16
C GLN A 96 -13.87 2.43 17.42
N VAL A 97 -14.60 1.32 17.33
CA VAL A 97 -15.40 0.77 18.44
C VAL A 97 -14.55 -0.01 19.44
N LEU A 98 -13.56 -0.76 18.96
CA LEU A 98 -12.68 -1.63 19.77
C LEU A 98 -11.35 -0.95 20.13
N GLY A 99 -11.12 0.29 19.70
CA GLY A 99 -9.86 1.03 19.89
C GLY A 99 -9.51 1.35 21.34
N TYR A 100 -10.42 1.09 22.28
CA TYR A 100 -10.18 1.18 23.73
C TYR A 100 -10.39 -0.17 24.45
N SER A 101 -10.62 -1.26 23.72
CA SER A 101 -10.91 -2.59 24.28
C SER A 101 -9.74 -3.55 24.07
N PHE A 102 -9.22 -4.10 25.16
CA PHE A 102 -8.24 -5.19 25.12
C PHE A 102 -8.85 -6.42 24.41
N PRO A 103 -8.12 -7.15 23.52
CA PRO A 103 -6.69 -7.09 23.20
C PRO A 103 -6.34 -6.24 21.96
N PHE A 104 -7.28 -5.51 21.36
CA PHE A 104 -7.11 -4.86 20.05
C PHE A 104 -6.46 -3.48 20.12
N ALA A 105 -6.45 -2.87 21.30
CA ALA A 105 -5.71 -1.66 21.60
C ALA A 105 -4.80 -1.89 22.80
N TRP A 106 -3.50 -1.69 22.59
CA TRP A 106 -2.57 -1.51 23.70
C TRP A 106 -2.80 -0.10 24.24
N VAL A 107 -3.38 0.01 25.45
CA VAL A 107 -3.37 1.28 26.18
C VAL A 107 -1.90 1.59 26.47
N GLN A 108 -1.31 2.50 25.71
CA GLN A 108 -0.05 3.11 26.11
C GLN A 108 -0.32 3.86 27.42
N ALA A 109 0.24 3.37 28.54
CA ALA A 109 0.13 4.01 29.85
C ALA A 109 0.55 5.50 29.82
N ASP A 110 1.32 5.90 28.82
CA ASP A 110 1.86 7.25 28.66
C ASP A 110 0.81 8.31 28.30
N LYS A 111 -0.39 7.94 27.81
CA LYS A 111 -1.44 8.93 27.52
C LYS A 111 -2.24 9.38 28.74
N MET A 112 -2.10 8.72 29.89
CA MET A 112 -2.78 9.14 31.13
C MET A 112 -2.19 10.45 31.70
N PHE A 113 -0.93 10.78 31.38
CA PHE A 113 -0.23 11.93 31.97
C PHE A 113 -0.51 13.29 31.30
N TYR A 114 -1.18 13.33 30.14
CA TYR A 114 -1.43 14.58 29.40
C TYR A 114 -2.81 15.20 29.64
N TYR A 115 -3.64 14.61 30.50
CA TYR A 115 -4.98 15.11 30.83
C TYR A 115 -5.09 15.58 32.30
N GLU A 116 -3.97 15.70 33.01
CA GLU A 116 -3.92 16.19 34.41
C GLU A 116 -3.21 17.56 34.57
N PHE A 117 -3.06 18.35 33.49
CA PHE A 117 -2.67 19.76 33.58
C PHE A 117 -3.49 20.64 32.63
#